data_AF-A0A818KHJ1-F1
#
_entry.id   AF-A0A818KHJ1-F1
#
_cell.length_a   1.000
_cell.length_b   1.000
_cell.length_c   1.000
_cell.angle_alpha   90.00
_cell.angle_beta   90.00
_cell.angle_gamma   90.00
#
_symmetry.space_group_name_H-M   'P 1'
#
loop_
_entity.id
_entity.type
_entity.pdbx_description
1 polymer ?
#
loop_
_entity_poly.entity_id
_entity_poly.type
_entity_poly.pdbx_seq_one_letter_code
_entity_poly.pdbx_strand_id
1 'polypeptide(L)'
;MLSEEYSNKTEQRKTNKKSNYEKKKKTKKCNCRSGCSKRSCYCYKSNRGCDSSCGCGSSCQNLFNHLDYFFGEDSKCTAHPCFVDWLVKNVKNADGLKKIDREALQQKIMSCGRFSELSDDEDFQKWSKKWNRIEANEKLGHIQKFFRMLLSDDATMHYYSFCNDDLAEDDCDWHCTICKTCRDWREWHCDGCNKCAYGTTLPCQRCERKNQMFSFW
;
A
#
# COMPACT_ATOMS: atom_id res chain seq x y z
N MET A 1 -28.46 -3.16 -15.48
CA MET A 1 -28.62 -1.87 -14.76
C MET A 1 -27.67 -1.76 -13.57
N LEU A 2 -27.71 -2.64 -12.55
CA LEU A 2 -26.77 -2.54 -11.40
C LEU A 2 -25.29 -2.77 -11.78
N SER A 3 -25.01 -3.61 -12.80
CA SER A 3 -23.64 -3.88 -13.28
C SER A 3 -23.01 -2.72 -14.06
N GLU A 4 -23.80 -1.97 -14.83
CA GLU A 4 -23.32 -0.81 -15.61
C GLU A 4 -23.06 0.40 -14.70
N GLU A 5 -23.87 0.62 -13.68
CA GLU A 5 -23.63 1.65 -12.66
C GLU A 5 -22.37 1.36 -11.83
N TYR A 6 -22.08 0.08 -11.55
CA TYR A 6 -20.88 -0.34 -10.83
C TYR A 6 -19.60 -0.17 -11.68
N SER A 7 -19.66 -0.53 -12.96
CA SER A 7 -18.54 -0.37 -13.90
C SER A 7 -18.20 1.10 -14.14
N ASN A 8 -19.22 1.95 -14.34
CA ASN A 8 -19.05 3.41 -14.51
C ASN A 8 -18.47 4.10 -13.26
N LYS A 9 -18.87 3.66 -12.06
CA LYS A 9 -18.26 4.15 -10.79
C LYS A 9 -16.79 3.76 -10.68
N THR A 10 -16.42 2.57 -11.14
CA THR A 10 -15.04 2.06 -11.09
C THR A 10 -14.11 2.83 -12.04
N GLU A 11 -14.57 3.15 -13.25
CA GLU A 11 -13.81 3.98 -14.21
C GLU A 11 -13.68 5.45 -13.77
N GLN A 12 -14.75 6.04 -13.23
CA GLN A 12 -14.70 7.39 -12.66
C GLN A 12 -13.79 7.46 -11.41
N ARG A 13 -13.69 6.39 -10.61
CA ARG A 13 -12.77 6.29 -9.47
C ARG A 13 -11.30 6.17 -9.91
N LYS A 14 -11.02 5.35 -10.93
CA LYS A 14 -9.68 5.22 -11.55
C LYS A 14 -9.16 6.57 -12.07
N THR A 15 -10.03 7.39 -12.66
CA THR A 15 -9.67 8.74 -13.17
C THR A 15 -9.53 9.78 -12.05
N ASN A 16 -10.35 9.71 -11.01
CA ASN A 16 -10.24 10.61 -9.84
C ASN A 16 -9.01 10.34 -8.95
N LYS A 17 -8.65 9.07 -8.71
CA LYS A 17 -7.42 8.71 -7.96
C LYS A 17 -6.16 9.16 -8.74
N LYS A 18 -6.12 8.95 -10.06
CA LYS A 18 -5.06 9.47 -10.96
C LYS A 18 -4.93 11.00 -10.90
N SER A 19 -6.05 11.74 -11.01
CA SER A 19 -6.00 13.21 -11.06
C SER A 19 -5.63 13.85 -9.71
N ASN A 20 -5.95 13.23 -8.57
CA ASN A 20 -5.52 13.68 -7.25
C ASN A 20 -4.05 13.33 -6.95
N TYR A 21 -3.57 12.18 -7.46
CA TYR A 21 -2.18 11.77 -7.38
C TYR A 21 -1.25 12.70 -8.18
N GLU A 22 -1.65 13.09 -9.39
CA GLU A 22 -0.88 14.00 -10.24
C GLU A 22 -0.82 15.43 -9.67
N LYS A 23 -1.92 15.93 -9.07
CA LYS A 23 -2.00 17.30 -8.53
C LYS A 23 -1.16 17.55 -7.27
N LYS A 24 -0.70 16.51 -6.55
CA LYS A 24 0.11 16.67 -5.31
C LYS A 24 1.62 16.44 -5.49
N LYS A 25 2.10 16.07 -6.67
CA LYS A 25 3.50 15.66 -6.88
C LYS A 25 4.43 16.85 -7.20
N LYS A 26 4.73 17.70 -6.20
CA LYS A 26 6.09 18.28 -6.17
C LYS A 26 7.02 17.08 -5.98
N THR A 27 7.77 16.70 -7.01
CA THR A 27 8.69 15.55 -7.03
C THR A 27 9.84 15.77 -6.05
N LYS A 28 9.57 15.61 -4.75
CA LYS A 28 10.58 15.72 -3.69
C LYS A 28 11.55 14.56 -3.82
N LYS A 29 12.75 14.82 -4.30
CA LYS A 29 13.87 13.86 -4.41
C LYS A 29 14.67 13.76 -3.11
N CYS A 30 15.36 12.64 -2.89
CA CYS A 30 16.32 12.53 -1.78
C CYS A 30 17.74 12.91 -2.22
N ASN A 31 18.58 13.36 -1.28
CA ASN A 31 20.01 13.63 -1.48
C ASN A 31 20.86 12.85 -0.45
N CYS A 32 20.40 11.65 -0.07
CA CYS A 32 21.00 10.90 1.02
C CYS A 32 22.36 10.32 0.62
N ARG A 33 23.37 10.52 1.47
CA ARG A 33 24.68 9.85 1.35
C ARG A 33 24.76 8.51 2.10
N SER A 34 23.74 8.22 2.91
CA SER A 34 23.67 7.04 3.77
C SER A 34 23.10 5.78 3.08
N GLY A 35 23.01 5.78 1.75
CA GLY A 35 22.49 4.64 0.99
C GLY A 35 21.00 4.38 1.15
N CYS A 36 20.17 5.31 1.65
CA CYS A 36 18.70 5.20 1.61
C CYS A 36 18.06 3.94 2.25
N SER A 37 18.75 3.25 3.15
CA SER A 37 18.26 2.04 3.83
C SER A 37 17.41 2.32 5.08
N LYS A 38 17.21 3.61 5.42
CA LYS A 38 16.53 4.05 6.63
C LYS A 38 15.46 5.09 6.32
N ARG A 39 14.54 5.28 7.27
CA ARG A 39 13.45 6.27 7.21
C ARG A 39 13.87 7.74 7.20
N SER A 40 15.16 8.02 7.37
CA SER A 40 15.73 9.36 7.12
C SER A 40 15.71 9.73 5.64
N CYS A 41 15.67 8.74 4.73
CA CYS A 41 15.47 8.99 3.31
C CYS A 41 14.02 9.36 3.02
N TYR A 42 13.83 10.48 2.30
CA TYR A 42 12.51 10.93 1.88
C TYR A 42 11.77 9.87 1.04
N CYS A 43 12.44 9.27 0.05
CA CYS A 43 11.83 8.25 -0.81
C CYS A 43 11.39 7.04 0.01
N TYR A 44 12.24 6.58 0.93
CA TYR A 44 11.90 5.50 1.85
C TYR A 44 10.70 5.85 2.73
N LYS A 45 10.68 7.06 3.32
CA LYS A 45 9.56 7.55 4.14
C LYS A 45 8.25 7.65 3.36
N SER A 46 8.35 7.93 2.06
CA SER A 46 7.23 8.01 1.13
C SER A 46 6.93 6.69 0.42
N ASN A 47 7.41 5.54 0.96
CA ASN A 47 7.09 4.20 0.44
C ASN A 47 7.41 3.99 -1.05
N ARG A 48 8.44 4.68 -1.56
CA ARG A 48 8.80 4.65 -2.98
C ARG A 48 10.29 4.43 -3.19
N GLY A 49 10.61 3.83 -4.34
CA GLY A 49 11.98 3.75 -4.83
C GLY A 49 12.61 5.13 -5.03
N CYS A 50 13.93 5.16 -4.96
CA CYS A 50 14.73 6.25 -5.52
C CYS A 50 14.86 6.04 -7.03
N ASP A 51 14.70 7.11 -7.79
CA ASP A 51 14.88 7.13 -9.24
C ASP A 51 16.13 7.95 -9.62
N SER A 52 16.37 8.10 -10.92
CA SER A 52 17.48 8.89 -11.47
C SER A 52 17.45 10.37 -11.06
N SER A 53 16.33 10.88 -10.55
CA SER A 53 16.26 12.25 -10.03
C SER A 53 16.88 12.40 -8.64
N CYS A 54 17.11 11.30 -7.92
CA CYS A 54 17.66 11.30 -6.56
C CYS A 54 19.18 11.45 -6.53
N GLY A 55 19.69 12.25 -5.59
CA GLY A 55 21.12 12.47 -5.36
C GLY A 55 21.83 11.37 -4.56
N CYS A 56 21.18 10.24 -4.27
CA CYS A 56 21.79 9.12 -3.53
C CYS A 56 22.74 8.26 -4.37
N GLY A 57 22.72 8.41 -5.69
CA GLY A 57 23.64 7.76 -6.62
C GLY A 57 23.59 6.23 -6.57
N SER A 58 24.68 5.61 -7.03
CA SER A 58 24.84 4.15 -7.18
C SER A 58 24.89 3.39 -5.85
N SER A 59 25.17 4.08 -4.74
CA SER A 59 25.19 3.48 -3.39
C SER A 59 23.79 3.28 -2.78
N CYS A 60 22.72 3.57 -3.52
CA CYS A 60 21.36 3.47 -3.02
C CYS A 60 20.97 2.03 -2.69
N GLN A 61 20.58 1.79 -1.44
CA GLN A 61 20.09 0.55 -0.86
C GLN A 61 18.61 0.68 -0.45
N ASN A 62 17.85 1.55 -1.13
CA ASN A 62 16.42 1.67 -0.88
C ASN A 62 15.73 0.37 -1.30
N LEU A 63 15.15 -0.33 -0.31
CA LEU A 63 14.45 -1.60 -0.53
C LEU A 63 13.37 -1.50 -1.62
N PHE A 64 12.71 -0.34 -1.72
CA PHE A 64 11.60 -0.13 -2.65
C PHE A 64 12.04 0.06 -4.11
N ASN A 65 13.35 0.08 -4.40
CA ASN A 65 13.86 -0.01 -5.77
C ASN A 65 13.67 -1.40 -6.37
N HIS A 66 13.39 -2.40 -5.54
CA HIS A 66 13.31 -3.81 -5.92
C HIS A 66 11.88 -4.37 -5.79
N LEU A 67 10.87 -3.49 -5.92
CA LEU A 67 9.46 -3.91 -5.91
C LEU A 67 9.05 -4.61 -7.21
N ASP A 68 9.84 -4.49 -8.27
CA ASP A 68 9.75 -5.29 -9.50
C ASP A 68 9.78 -6.81 -9.20
N TYR A 69 10.45 -7.22 -8.12
CA TYR A 69 10.39 -8.61 -7.65
C TYR A 69 8.95 -9.09 -7.40
N PHE A 70 8.09 -8.23 -6.85
CA PHE A 70 6.68 -8.54 -6.60
C PHE A 70 5.76 -8.14 -7.74
N PHE A 71 6.04 -7.01 -8.39
CA PHE A 71 5.10 -6.40 -9.33
C PHE A 71 5.48 -6.58 -10.80
N GLY A 72 6.67 -7.08 -11.11
CA GLY A 72 7.23 -7.17 -12.45
C GLY A 72 7.87 -5.85 -12.92
N GLU A 73 8.86 -5.95 -13.80
CA GLU A 73 9.69 -4.83 -14.27
C GLU A 73 8.89 -3.73 -14.99
N ASP A 74 7.84 -4.11 -15.71
CA ASP A 74 7.00 -3.15 -16.46
C ASP A 74 5.98 -2.40 -15.59
N SER A 75 5.90 -2.75 -14.31
CA SER A 75 4.91 -2.14 -13.42
C SER A 75 5.43 -0.82 -12.85
N LYS A 76 4.65 0.24 -13.01
CA LYS A 76 4.91 1.55 -12.38
C LYS A 76 4.24 1.68 -11.00
N CYS A 77 3.84 0.55 -10.42
CA CYS A 77 3.03 0.50 -9.21
C CYS A 77 3.86 0.82 -7.97
N THR A 78 3.27 1.56 -7.03
CA THR A 78 3.79 1.69 -5.67
C THR A 78 3.19 0.61 -4.77
N ALA A 79 3.89 0.23 -3.71
CA ALA A 79 3.38 -0.74 -2.73
C ALA A 79 2.42 -0.07 -1.74
N HIS A 80 1.33 -0.76 -1.39
CA HIS A 80 0.39 -0.29 -0.37
C HIS A 80 1.12 -0.14 0.98
N PRO A 81 0.85 0.90 1.80
CA PRO A 81 1.60 1.14 3.03
C PRO A 81 1.60 -0.01 4.04
N CYS A 82 0.53 -0.81 4.08
CA CYS A 82 0.47 -2.01 4.94
C CYS A 82 1.50 -3.06 4.50
N PHE A 83 1.60 -3.34 3.20
CA PHE A 83 2.61 -4.24 2.65
C PHE A 83 4.03 -3.70 2.84
N VAL A 84 4.23 -2.40 2.69
CA VAL A 84 5.52 -1.76 2.94
C VAL A 84 5.98 -1.98 4.37
N ASP A 85 5.12 -1.75 5.36
CA ASP A 85 5.50 -1.97 6.75
C ASP A 85 5.73 -3.45 7.07
N TRP A 86 5.02 -4.37 6.41
CA TRP A 86 5.33 -5.80 6.49
C TRP A 86 6.71 -6.11 5.89
N LEU A 87 7.05 -5.56 4.72
CA LEU A 87 8.38 -5.75 4.10
C LEU A 87 9.49 -5.25 5.01
N VAL A 88 9.38 -4.04 5.55
CA VAL A 88 10.43 -3.46 6.41
C VAL A 88 10.63 -4.27 7.70
N LYS A 89 9.58 -4.92 8.22
CA LYS A 89 9.68 -5.79 9.41
C LYS A 89 10.34 -7.13 9.09
N ASN A 90 10.10 -7.69 7.90
CA ASN A 90 10.50 -9.05 7.56
C ASN A 90 11.76 -9.12 6.67
N VAL A 91 12.16 -8.01 6.06
CA VAL A 91 13.21 -7.95 5.05
C VAL A 91 14.24 -6.89 5.42
N LYS A 92 15.51 -7.31 5.53
CA LYS A 92 16.62 -6.44 5.92
C LYS A 92 17.21 -5.65 4.75
N ASN A 93 17.22 -6.24 3.55
CA ASN A 93 17.87 -5.70 2.35
C ASN A 93 17.29 -6.36 1.09
N ALA A 94 17.79 -5.96 -0.09
CA ALA A 94 17.34 -6.49 -1.37
C ALA A 94 17.50 -8.02 -1.48
N ASP A 95 18.57 -8.60 -0.93
CA ASP A 95 18.76 -10.06 -0.93
C ASP A 95 17.72 -10.78 -0.09
N GLY A 96 17.26 -10.15 1.00
CA GLY A 96 16.16 -10.64 1.80
C GLY A 96 14.82 -10.69 1.04
N LEU A 97 14.60 -9.80 0.07
CA LEU A 97 13.39 -9.86 -0.78
C LEU A 97 13.36 -11.16 -1.58
N LYS A 98 14.51 -11.54 -2.15
CA LYS A 98 14.64 -12.76 -2.98
C LYS A 98 14.42 -14.04 -2.19
N LYS A 99 14.46 -13.98 -0.86
CA LYS A 99 14.16 -15.10 0.05
C LYS A 99 12.68 -15.25 0.35
N ILE A 100 11.84 -14.28 -0.02
CA ILE A 100 10.40 -14.41 0.15
C ILE A 100 9.88 -15.36 -0.92
N ASP A 101 9.32 -16.48 -0.48
CA ASP A 101 8.60 -17.39 -1.35
C ASP A 101 7.28 -16.74 -1.79
N ARG A 102 7.23 -16.36 -3.07
CA ARG A 102 6.08 -15.69 -3.68
C ARG A 102 4.88 -16.63 -3.84
N GLU A 103 5.10 -17.93 -4.04
CA GLU A 103 4.00 -18.89 -4.12
C GLU A 103 3.38 -19.10 -2.74
N ALA A 104 4.20 -19.26 -1.71
CA ALA A 104 3.71 -19.37 -0.34
C ALA A 104 2.97 -18.10 0.10
N LEU A 105 3.49 -16.91 -0.24
CA LEU A 105 2.83 -15.64 0.04
C LEU A 105 1.49 -15.52 -0.69
N GLN A 106 1.43 -15.89 -1.97
CA GLN A 106 0.19 -15.93 -2.73
C GLN A 106 -0.83 -16.88 -2.08
N GLN A 107 -0.43 -18.11 -1.75
CA GLN A 107 -1.31 -19.08 -1.10
C GLN A 107 -1.84 -18.57 0.24
N LYS A 108 -0.98 -17.92 1.04
CA LYS A 108 -1.40 -17.27 2.29
C LYS A 108 -2.53 -16.26 2.04
N ILE A 109 -2.35 -15.36 1.07
CA ILE A 109 -3.37 -14.34 0.75
C ILE A 109 -4.65 -15.01 0.23
N MET A 110 -4.54 -16.04 -0.61
CA MET A 110 -5.70 -16.78 -1.13
C MET A 110 -6.48 -17.53 -0.05
N SER A 111 -5.83 -17.84 1.08
CA SER A 111 -6.45 -18.54 2.21
C SER A 111 -7.13 -17.63 3.23
N CYS A 112 -7.15 -16.31 3.02
CA CYS A 112 -7.78 -15.39 3.96
C CYS A 112 -9.32 -15.48 3.95
N GLY A 113 -9.94 -15.10 5.06
CA GLY A 113 -11.37 -15.33 5.31
C GLY A 113 -12.28 -14.61 4.31
N ARG A 114 -11.93 -13.38 3.93
CA ARG A 114 -12.72 -12.55 3.02
C ARG A 114 -12.35 -12.72 1.55
N PHE A 115 -11.52 -13.70 1.19
CA PHE A 115 -11.05 -13.88 -0.19
C PHE A 115 -12.18 -14.00 -1.23
N SER A 116 -13.33 -14.55 -0.81
CA SER A 116 -14.53 -14.63 -1.66
C SER A 116 -15.08 -13.27 -2.11
N GLU A 117 -14.78 -12.18 -1.41
CA GLU A 117 -15.24 -10.82 -1.79
C GLU A 117 -14.60 -10.31 -3.09
N LEU A 118 -13.49 -10.91 -3.50
CA LEU A 118 -12.91 -10.66 -4.82
C LEU A 118 -13.72 -11.31 -5.96
N SER A 119 -14.74 -12.12 -5.66
CA SER A 119 -15.54 -12.81 -6.68
C SER A 119 -16.16 -11.85 -7.68
N ASP A 120 -16.48 -10.63 -7.26
CA ASP A 120 -17.18 -9.65 -8.09
C ASP A 120 -16.22 -8.73 -8.87
N ASP A 121 -14.91 -8.83 -8.60
CA ASP A 121 -13.89 -8.08 -9.32
C ASP A 121 -13.56 -8.78 -10.65
N GLU A 122 -13.84 -8.10 -11.76
CA GLU A 122 -13.67 -8.66 -13.11
C GLU A 122 -12.20 -8.99 -13.43
N ASP A 123 -11.26 -8.16 -12.98
CA ASP A 123 -9.83 -8.38 -13.20
C ASP A 123 -9.33 -9.59 -12.40
N PHE A 124 -9.85 -9.76 -11.18
CA PHE A 124 -9.60 -10.93 -10.36
C PHE A 124 -10.23 -12.20 -10.95
N GLN A 125 -11.47 -12.16 -11.43
CA GLN A 125 -12.09 -13.30 -12.11
C GLN A 125 -11.30 -13.74 -13.35
N LYS A 126 -10.87 -12.78 -14.18
CA LYS A 126 -10.02 -13.04 -15.35
C LYS A 126 -8.70 -13.68 -14.95
N TRP A 127 -8.09 -13.19 -13.88
CA TRP A 127 -6.88 -13.75 -13.31
C TRP A 127 -7.12 -15.20 -12.84
N SER A 128 -8.11 -15.43 -11.97
CA SER A 128 -8.44 -16.72 -11.37
C SER A 128 -8.75 -17.81 -12.40
N LYS A 129 -9.50 -17.47 -13.47
CA LYS A 129 -9.80 -18.40 -14.58
C LYS A 129 -8.53 -18.89 -15.29
N LYS A 130 -7.50 -18.05 -15.42
CA LYS A 130 -6.23 -18.42 -16.07
C LYS A 130 -5.33 -19.24 -15.15
N TRP A 131 -5.39 -19.02 -13.83
CA TRP A 131 -4.52 -19.70 -12.87
C TRP A 131 -4.53 -21.24 -12.98
N ASN A 132 -5.71 -21.85 -13.13
CA ASN A 132 -5.84 -23.30 -13.24
C ASN A 132 -5.35 -23.88 -14.57
N ARG A 133 -4.98 -23.03 -15.54
CA ARG A 133 -4.59 -23.41 -16.91
C ARG A 133 -3.20 -22.92 -17.28
N ILE A 134 -2.43 -22.44 -16.29
CA ILE A 134 -1.17 -21.77 -16.54
C ILE A 134 -0.01 -22.76 -16.55
N GLU A 135 0.86 -22.61 -17.54
CA GLU A 135 2.11 -23.35 -17.61
C GLU A 135 3.12 -22.82 -16.58
N ALA A 136 4.05 -23.68 -16.17
CA ALA A 136 5.02 -23.36 -15.11
C ALA A 136 5.88 -22.12 -15.41
N ASN A 137 6.21 -21.88 -16.68
CA ASN A 137 7.01 -20.74 -17.13
C ASN A 137 6.24 -19.40 -17.11
N GLU A 138 4.90 -19.42 -17.19
CA GLU A 138 4.06 -18.22 -17.12
C GLU A 138 3.61 -17.90 -15.69
N LYS A 139 3.71 -18.87 -14.77
CA LYS A 139 3.23 -18.79 -13.40
C LYS A 139 3.74 -17.54 -12.67
N LEU A 140 5.02 -17.21 -12.88
CA LEU A 140 5.64 -16.06 -12.23
C LEU A 140 4.95 -14.72 -12.59
N GLY A 141 4.79 -14.43 -13.88
CA GLY A 141 4.14 -13.20 -14.32
C GLY A 141 2.70 -13.10 -13.84
N HIS A 142 2.04 -14.25 -13.68
CA HIS A 142 0.68 -14.33 -13.15
C HIS A 142 0.60 -14.06 -11.65
N ILE A 143 1.55 -14.55 -10.85
CA ILE A 143 1.69 -14.21 -9.43
C ILE A 143 1.98 -12.72 -9.26
N GLN A 144 2.84 -12.15 -10.11
CA GLN A 144 3.11 -10.72 -10.06
C GLN A 144 1.86 -9.89 -10.37
N LYS A 145 1.01 -10.35 -11.31
CA LYS A 145 -0.30 -9.74 -11.55
C LYS A 145 -1.20 -9.80 -10.31
N PHE A 146 -1.23 -10.93 -9.61
CA PHE A 146 -1.96 -11.08 -8.35
C PHE A 146 -1.49 -10.07 -7.29
N PHE A 147 -0.18 -9.94 -7.10
CA PHE A 147 0.38 -8.98 -6.16
C PHE A 147 0.11 -7.53 -6.55
N ARG A 148 0.09 -7.17 -7.84
CA ARG A 148 -0.34 -5.83 -8.26
C ARG A 148 -1.78 -5.54 -7.85
N MET A 149 -2.68 -6.52 -7.94
CA MET A 149 -4.09 -6.32 -7.57
C MET A 149 -4.29 -6.10 -6.06
N LEU A 150 -3.50 -6.74 -5.20
CA LEU A 150 -3.77 -6.79 -3.75
C LEU A 150 -2.72 -6.12 -2.86
N LEU A 151 -1.49 -5.92 -3.34
CA LEU A 151 -0.37 -5.40 -2.55
C LEU A 151 0.13 -4.04 -3.04
N SER A 152 -0.39 -3.55 -4.17
CA SER A 152 -0.06 -2.22 -4.69
C SER A 152 -0.99 -1.15 -4.11
N ASP A 153 -0.51 0.08 -4.06
CA ASP A 153 -1.27 1.27 -3.67
C ASP A 153 -2.29 1.68 -4.75
N ASP A 154 -2.08 1.16 -5.97
CA ASP A 154 -2.97 1.32 -7.12
C ASP A 154 -4.14 0.32 -7.11
N ALA A 155 -4.18 -0.58 -6.12
CA ALA A 155 -5.32 -1.47 -5.91
C ALA A 155 -6.61 -0.64 -5.83
N THR A 156 -7.65 -1.10 -6.54
CA THR A 156 -8.80 -0.24 -6.85
C THR A 156 -9.96 -0.39 -5.90
N MET A 157 -10.03 -1.48 -5.12
CA MET A 157 -11.15 -1.75 -4.20
C MET A 157 -10.69 -2.44 -2.92
N HIS A 158 -9.92 -3.52 -3.06
CA HIS A 158 -9.43 -4.31 -1.94
C HIS A 158 -7.91 -4.37 -1.95
N TYR A 159 -7.33 -4.43 -0.76
CA TYR A 159 -5.92 -4.77 -0.58
C TYR A 159 -5.79 -5.83 0.52
N TYR A 160 -4.68 -6.56 0.52
CA TYR A 160 -4.40 -7.48 1.60
C TYR A 160 -3.76 -6.75 2.79
N SER A 161 -4.45 -6.78 3.94
CA SER A 161 -3.97 -6.20 5.18
C SER A 161 -3.15 -7.21 5.97
N PHE A 162 -1.83 -7.03 5.99
CA PHE A 162 -0.93 -7.79 6.89
C PHE A 162 -1.12 -7.45 8.36
N CYS A 163 -1.87 -6.40 8.71
CA CYS A 163 -2.19 -6.10 10.10
C CYS A 163 -3.30 -7.03 10.62
N ASN A 164 -4.24 -7.39 9.76
CA ASN A 164 -5.40 -8.22 10.10
C ASN A 164 -5.33 -9.64 9.52
N ASP A 165 -4.32 -9.91 8.67
CA ASP A 165 -4.16 -11.13 7.88
C ASP A 165 -5.38 -11.44 6.98
N ASP A 166 -6.06 -10.39 6.52
CA ASP A 166 -7.31 -10.49 5.75
C ASP A 166 -7.44 -9.38 4.68
N LEU A 167 -8.43 -9.49 3.81
CA LEU A 167 -8.77 -8.42 2.87
C LEU A 167 -9.40 -7.22 3.59
N ALA A 168 -8.94 -6.04 3.19
CA ALA A 168 -9.44 -4.75 3.62
C ALA A 168 -9.91 -3.96 2.41
N GLU A 169 -10.88 -3.09 2.61
CA GLU A 169 -11.45 -2.23 1.58
C GLU A 169 -10.73 -0.88 1.59
N ASP A 170 -10.23 -0.43 0.44
CA ASP A 170 -9.46 0.83 0.33
C ASP A 170 -10.30 2.06 0.75
N ASP A 171 -11.62 2.00 0.58
CA ASP A 171 -12.56 3.07 0.96
C ASP A 171 -12.93 3.04 2.47
N CYS A 172 -12.72 1.90 3.15
CA CYS A 172 -13.14 1.71 4.55
C CYS A 172 -11.97 1.57 5.51
N ASP A 173 -10.77 1.28 5.01
CA ASP A 173 -9.59 1.03 5.80
C ASP A 173 -8.41 1.83 5.25
N TRP A 174 -7.61 2.40 6.15
CA TRP A 174 -6.34 3.02 5.80
C TRP A 174 -5.24 2.54 6.73
N HIS A 175 -4.01 2.49 6.24
CA HIS A 175 -2.87 2.10 7.05
C HIS A 175 -2.16 3.32 7.65
N CYS A 176 -2.19 3.43 8.98
CA CYS A 176 -1.51 4.53 9.65
C CYS A 176 0.01 4.35 9.59
N THR A 177 0.67 5.18 8.78
CA THR A 177 2.13 5.15 8.60
C THR A 177 2.93 5.56 9.84
N ILE A 178 2.29 6.10 10.88
CA ILE A 178 2.92 6.43 12.16
C ILE A 178 2.69 5.30 13.16
N CYS A 179 1.44 4.89 13.39
CA CYS A 179 1.08 3.84 14.34
C CYS A 179 1.34 2.41 13.84
N LYS A 180 1.59 2.21 12.53
CA LYS A 180 1.96 0.91 11.93
C LYS A 180 0.89 -0.15 12.01
N THR A 181 -0.36 0.27 11.83
CA THR A 181 -1.53 -0.59 11.81
C THR A 181 -2.58 -0.04 10.86
N CYS A 182 -3.35 -0.94 10.26
CA CYS A 182 -4.61 -0.60 9.59
C CYS A 182 -5.62 -0.05 10.60
N ARG A 183 -6.46 0.85 10.10
CA ARG A 183 -7.42 1.67 10.84
C ARG A 183 -8.66 1.85 10.00
N ASP A 184 -9.79 2.02 10.66
CA ASP A 184 -11.05 2.36 9.99
C ASP A 184 -10.96 3.78 9.41
N TRP A 185 -11.62 4.04 8.29
CA TRP A 185 -11.67 5.33 7.61
C TRP A 185 -12.19 6.49 8.49
N ARG A 186 -12.94 6.18 9.56
CA ARG A 186 -13.42 7.14 10.57
C ARG A 186 -12.37 7.46 11.63
N GLU A 187 -11.26 6.74 11.65
CA GLU A 187 -10.12 7.02 12.50
C GLU A 187 -9.10 7.93 11.78
N TRP A 188 -8.41 8.76 12.55
CA TRP A 188 -7.32 9.61 12.04
C TRP A 188 -6.18 9.65 13.06
N HIS A 189 -4.95 9.94 12.61
CA HIS A 189 -3.80 10.06 13.51
C HIS A 189 -3.74 11.46 14.12
N CYS A 190 -3.83 11.56 15.44
CA CYS A 190 -3.65 12.83 16.14
C CYS A 190 -2.18 13.10 16.42
N ASP A 191 -1.60 14.09 15.75
CA ASP A 191 -0.21 14.50 15.93
C ASP A 191 0.10 14.94 17.37
N GLY A 192 -0.81 15.69 18.00
CA GLY A 192 -0.61 16.17 19.38
C GLY A 192 -0.64 15.07 20.45
N CYS A 193 -1.34 13.97 20.19
CA CYS A 193 -1.39 12.82 21.08
C CYS A 193 -0.50 11.65 20.62
N ASN A 194 0.08 11.75 19.42
CA ASN A 194 0.78 10.70 18.70
C ASN A 194 0.05 9.34 18.73
N LYS A 195 -1.27 9.36 18.51
CA LYS A 195 -2.12 8.17 18.50
C LYS A 195 -3.27 8.32 17.51
N CYS A 196 -3.71 7.20 16.94
CA CYS A 196 -4.98 7.15 16.22
C CYS A 196 -6.15 7.42 17.18
N ALA A 197 -7.12 8.20 16.70
CA ALA A 197 -8.35 8.53 17.41
C ALA A 197 -9.53 8.26 16.49
N TYR A 198 -10.64 7.81 17.07
CA TYR A 198 -11.90 7.59 16.38
C TYR A 198 -12.75 8.87 16.38
N GLY A 199 -13.44 9.13 15.27
CA GLY A 199 -14.48 10.15 15.17
C GLY A 199 -14.14 11.34 14.28
N THR A 200 -15.18 12.07 13.88
CA THR A 200 -15.11 13.26 13.01
C THR A 200 -14.76 14.56 13.75
N THR A 201 -14.64 14.52 15.08
CA THR A 201 -14.34 15.70 15.89
C THR A 201 -12.84 15.97 15.94
N LEU A 202 -12.46 17.07 15.30
CA LEU A 202 -11.17 17.73 15.49
C LEU A 202 -11.38 18.89 16.48
N PRO A 203 -10.62 18.97 17.58
CA PRO A 203 -9.50 18.11 17.97
C PRO A 203 -9.94 16.82 18.71
N CYS A 204 -9.04 15.84 18.90
CA CYS A 204 -9.41 14.63 19.66
C CYS A 204 -9.76 14.98 21.13
N GLN A 205 -10.55 14.14 21.81
CA GLN A 205 -11.04 14.36 23.18
C GLN A 205 -9.94 14.77 24.20
N ARG A 206 -8.71 14.25 24.04
CA ARG A 206 -7.59 14.63 24.92
C ARG A 206 -7.04 16.02 24.62
N CYS A 207 -7.04 16.43 23.35
CA CYS A 207 -6.62 17.76 22.93
C CYS A 207 -7.71 18.81 23.21
N GLU A 208 -8.99 18.46 23.09
CA GLU A 208 -10.11 19.32 23.50
C GLU A 208 -10.01 19.72 24.97
N ARG A 209 -9.76 18.75 25.87
CA ARG A 209 -9.58 19.03 27.31
C ARG A 209 -8.41 19.95 27.61
N LYS A 210 -7.33 19.88 26.82
CA LYS A 210 -6.19 20.80 26.97
C LYS A 210 -6.55 22.22 26.53
N ASN A 211 -7.30 22.38 25.45
CA ASN A 211 -7.73 23.70 24.99
C ASN A 211 -8.73 24.37 25.95
N GLN A 212 -9.59 23.61 26.63
CA GLN A 212 -10.50 24.14 27.64
C GLN A 212 -9.80 24.58 28.94
N MET A 213 -8.60 24.07 29.24
CA MET A 213 -7.81 24.53 30.39
C MET A 213 -7.10 25.87 30.16
N PHE A 214 -6.98 26.34 28.91
CA PHE A 214 -6.34 27.62 28.57
C PHE A 214 -7.33 28.75 28.25
N SER A 215 -8.64 28.52 28.37
CA SER A 215 -9.68 29.53 28.11
C SER A 215 -10.23 30.20 29.38
N PHE A 216 -9.50 30.13 30.50
CA PHE A 216 -9.85 30.73 31.79
C PHE A 216 -8.76 31.67 32.35
N TRP A 217 -8.02 32.35 31.48
CA TRP A 217 -7.10 33.44 31.84
C TRP A 217 -7.23 34.60 30.85
#